data_AF-A0A7S1GFH3-F1
#
_entry.id   AF-A0A7S1GFH3-F1
#
_cell.length_a   1.000
_cell.length_b   1.000
_cell.length_c   1.000
_cell.angle_alpha   90.00
_cell.angle_beta   90.00
_cell.angle_gamma   90.00
#
_symmetry.space_group_name_H-M   'P 1'
#
loop_
_entity.id
_entity.type
_entity.pdbx_description
1 polymer ?
#
loop_
_entity_poly.entity_id
_entity_poly.type
_entity_poly.pdbx_seq_one_letter_code
_entity_poly.pdbx_strand_id
1 'polypeptide(L)'
;ESKMLSSERESWRSGSVVGCAVDLNLMTVRFVVNGIWHTAFEVGDMGRVVQGLRPAISVRQNAQVTVNFGEFPFTYADSRPPDVPEHSSLHEYLLLEQSSA
;
A
#
# COMPACT_ATOMS: atom_id res chain seq x y z
N GLU A 1 -34.35 5.98 8.66
CA GLU A 1 -33.13 5.41 9.28
C GLU A 1 -32.72 4.20 8.46
N SER A 2 -31.68 4.32 7.63
CA SER A 2 -31.22 3.21 6.78
C SER A 2 -30.06 2.50 7.47
N LYS A 3 -30.35 1.24 7.82
CA LYS A 3 -29.48 0.26 8.47
C LYS A 3 -28.21 0.06 7.64
N MET A 4 -27.05 0.48 8.16
CA MET A 4 -25.74 0.11 7.62
C MET A 4 -25.67 -1.42 7.58
N LEU A 5 -25.56 -1.97 6.36
CA LEU A 5 -25.22 -3.36 6.14
C LEU A 5 -23.79 -3.58 6.60
N SER A 6 -23.63 -4.48 7.56
CA SER A 6 -22.40 -5.10 7.98
C SER A 6 -21.77 -5.87 6.82
N SER A 7 -21.05 -5.19 5.92
CA SER A 7 -19.96 -5.86 5.24
C SER A 7 -18.79 -5.94 6.22
N GLU A 8 -18.30 -7.15 6.42
CA GLU A 8 -17.26 -7.50 7.38
C GLU A 8 -16.08 -6.54 7.24
N ARG A 9 -15.94 -5.59 8.18
CA ARG A 9 -14.65 -4.95 8.43
C ARG A 9 -13.77 -6.08 8.95
N GLU A 10 -13.03 -6.76 8.07
CA GLU A 10 -12.06 -7.76 8.51
C GLU A 10 -11.10 -7.05 9.47
N SER A 11 -11.27 -7.30 10.76
CA SER A 11 -10.48 -6.64 11.78
C SER A 11 -9.07 -7.16 11.64
N TRP A 12 -8.12 -6.26 11.36
CA TRP A 12 -6.71 -6.61 11.31
C TRP A 12 -6.33 -7.33 12.61
N ARG A 13 -5.80 -8.54 12.47
CA ARG A 13 -5.36 -9.39 13.58
C ARG A 13 -3.85 -9.58 13.54
N SER A 14 -3.27 -10.04 14.64
CA SER A 14 -1.86 -10.42 14.65
C SER A 14 -1.55 -11.40 13.50
N GLY A 15 -0.45 -11.15 12.79
CA GLY A 15 -0.07 -11.89 11.58
C GLY A 15 -0.76 -11.43 10.29
N SER A 16 -1.67 -10.46 10.32
CA SER A 16 -2.21 -9.87 9.09
C SER A 16 -1.10 -9.13 8.36
N VAL A 17 -1.06 -9.27 7.04
CA VAL A 17 -0.09 -8.58 6.19
C VAL A 17 -0.84 -7.60 5.31
N VAL A 18 -0.39 -6.35 5.36
CA VAL A 18 -0.91 -5.24 4.56
C VAL A 18 0.17 -4.81 3.58
N GLY A 19 -0.17 -4.78 2.29
CA GLY A 19 0.65 -4.18 1.25
C GLY A 19 0.01 -2.89 0.74
N CYS A 20 0.83 -2.05 0.11
CA CYS A 20 0.41 -0.77 -0.47
C CYS A 20 1.07 -0.62 -1.84
N ALA A 21 0.28 -0.19 -2.83
CA ALA A 21 0.75 0.15 -4.15
C ALA A 21 0.25 1.55 -4.52
N VAL A 22 1.13 2.34 -5.11
CA VAL A 22 0.84 3.70 -5.56
C VAL A 22 1.13 3.80 -7.05
N ASP A 23 0.16 4.33 -7.79
CA ASP A 23 0.33 4.70 -9.19
C ASP A 23 0.29 6.22 -9.29
N LEU A 24 1.43 6.82 -9.63
CA LEU A 24 1.57 8.27 -9.76
C LEU A 24 1.00 8.81 -11.10
N ASN A 25 0.85 7.96 -12.12
CA ASN A 25 0.27 8.36 -13.40
C ASN A 25 -1.26 8.45 -13.27
N LEU A 26 -1.86 7.45 -12.62
CA LEU A 26 -3.29 7.39 -12.34
C LEU A 26 -3.68 8.07 -11.03
N MET A 27 -2.71 8.56 -10.24
CA MET A 27 -2.93 9.18 -8.93
C MET A 27 -3.81 8.32 -8.02
N THR A 28 -3.49 7.03 -7.93
CA THR A 28 -4.29 6.02 -7.24
C THR A 28 -3.47 5.31 -6.17
N VAL A 29 -4.08 5.06 -5.01
CA VAL A 29 -3.50 4.21 -3.94
C VAL A 29 -4.38 3.00 -3.72
N ARG A 30 -3.77 1.81 -3.80
CA ARG A 30 -4.41 0.52 -3.54
C ARG A 30 -3.72 -0.16 -2.37
N PHE A 31 -4.50 -0.87 -1.57
CA PHE A 31 -3.98 -1.70 -0.47
C PHE A 31 -4.34 -3.15 -0.73
N VAL A 32 -3.46 -4.06 -0.31
CA VAL A 32 -3.75 -5.48 -0.27
C VAL A 32 -3.76 -5.91 1.19
N VAL A 33 -4.80 -6.62 1.61
CA VAL A 33 -4.89 -7.20 2.96
C VAL A 33 -4.96 -8.70 2.80
N ASN A 34 -3.98 -9.41 3.34
CA ASN A 34 -3.92 -10.87 3.29
C ASN A 34 -4.06 -11.45 1.86
N GLY A 35 -3.50 -10.76 0.85
CA GLY A 35 -3.56 -11.15 -0.56
C GLY A 35 -4.80 -10.66 -1.34
N ILE A 36 -5.74 -9.98 -0.68
CA ILE A 36 -6.96 -9.43 -1.29
C ILE A 36 -6.80 -7.93 -1.53
N TRP A 37 -6.94 -7.50 -2.78
CA TRP A 37 -6.80 -6.10 -3.17
C TRP A 37 -8.06 -5.27 -2.90
N HIS A 38 -7.84 -4.07 -2.39
CA HIS A 38 -8.85 -3.06 -2.10
C HIS A 38 -8.37 -1.70 -2.62
N THR A 39 -9.26 -0.97 -3.29
CA THR A 39 -9.01 0.43 -3.66
C THR A 39 -9.36 1.32 -2.46
N ALA A 40 -8.42 2.12 -1.97
CA ALA A 40 -8.67 3.04 -0.86
C ALA A 40 -8.94 4.48 -1.31
N PHE A 41 -8.31 4.91 -2.40
CA PHE A 41 -8.51 6.23 -3.01
C PHE A 41 -8.60 6.08 -4.52
N GLU A 42 -9.57 6.74 -5.13
CA GLU A 42 -9.70 6.85 -6.58
C GLU A 42 -9.17 8.20 -7.07
N VAL A 43 -8.92 8.27 -8.39
CA VAL A 43 -8.34 9.40 -9.12
C VAL A 43 -8.88 10.75 -8.63
N GLY A 44 -7.97 11.64 -8.23
CA GLY A 44 -8.29 13.04 -7.88
C GLY A 44 -8.25 13.34 -6.38
N ASP A 45 -8.36 12.34 -5.51
CA ASP A 45 -8.37 12.54 -4.05
C ASP A 45 -6.97 12.70 -3.42
N MET A 46 -5.91 12.33 -4.15
CA MET A 46 -4.53 12.56 -3.71
C MET A 46 -4.08 14.03 -3.80
N GLY A 47 -4.87 14.89 -4.44
CA GLY A 47 -4.50 16.28 -4.73
C GLY A 47 -3.26 16.39 -5.62
N ARG A 48 -2.68 17.59 -5.72
CA ARG A 48 -1.43 17.81 -6.47
C ARG A 48 -0.24 17.34 -5.63
N VAL A 49 0.41 16.25 -6.04
CA VAL A 49 1.68 15.81 -5.44
C VAL A 49 2.80 16.75 -5.91
N VAL A 50 3.25 17.65 -5.03
CA VAL A 50 4.26 18.69 -5.37
C VAL A 50 5.69 18.27 -5.00
N GLN A 51 5.87 17.39 -4.00
CA GLN A 51 7.19 17.04 -3.45
C GLN A 51 7.41 15.52 -3.31
N GLY A 52 6.72 14.73 -4.13
CA GLY A 52 6.75 13.27 -4.05
C GLY A 52 5.95 12.71 -2.86
N LEU A 53 6.00 11.40 -2.70
CA LEU A 53 5.30 10.67 -1.65
C LEU A 53 6.31 9.94 -0.76
N ARG A 54 5.93 9.74 0.50
CA ARG A 54 6.73 8.96 1.45
C ARG A 54 5.85 7.89 2.08
N PRO A 55 6.35 6.66 2.28
CA PRO A 55 5.63 5.68 3.09
C PRO A 55 5.49 6.22 4.51
N ALA A 56 4.31 6.05 5.10
CA ALA A 56 4.05 6.40 6.48
C ALA A 56 3.16 5.34 7.12
N ILE A 57 3.45 5.00 8.37
CA ILE A 57 2.69 4.05 9.16
C ILE A 57 2.45 4.67 10.53
N SER A 58 1.19 4.69 10.95
CA SER A 58 0.77 5.14 12.27
C SER A 58 0.09 3.98 12.99
N VAL A 59 0.53 3.69 14.20
CA VAL A 59 0.00 2.57 15.00
C VAL A 59 -0.51 3.05 16.35
N ARG A 60 -1.50 2.33 16.90
CA ARG A 60 -1.97 2.58 18.27
C ARG A 60 -1.00 1.95 19.29
N GLN A 61 -1.18 2.34 20.56
CA GLN A 61 -0.37 1.86 21.67
C GLN A 61 -0.33 0.32 21.72
N ASN A 62 0.85 -0.24 22.00
CA ASN A 62 1.14 -1.68 22.07
C ASN A 62 1.04 -2.48 20.75
N ALA A 63 0.95 -1.82 19.60
CA ALA A 63 1.07 -2.50 18.31
C ALA A 63 2.53 -2.82 17.98
N GLN A 64 2.79 -4.03 17.47
CA GLN A 64 4.06 -4.42 16.89
C GLN A 64 3.86 -4.68 15.40
N VAL A 65 4.69 -4.05 14.57
CA VAL A 65 4.66 -4.19 13.11
C VAL A 65 6.07 -4.35 12.58
N THR A 66 6.21 -5.17 11.55
CA THR A 66 7.43 -5.27 10.75
C THR A 66 7.13 -4.70 9.37
N VAL A 67 8.07 -3.94 8.82
CA VAL A 67 7.92 -3.29 7.52
C VAL A 67 8.95 -3.87 6.57
N ASN A 68 8.49 -4.30 5.40
CA ASN A 68 9.35 -4.71 4.30
C ASN A 68 9.11 -3.77 3.12
N PHE A 69 10.12 -2.99 2.73
CA PHE A 69 10.05 -2.09 1.58
C PHE A 69 10.45 -2.74 0.24
N GLY A 70 10.76 -4.03 0.26
CA GLY A 70 11.16 -4.81 -0.92
C GLY A 70 12.58 -5.35 -0.87
N GLU A 71 13.28 -5.23 0.27
CA GLU A 71 14.59 -5.87 0.47
C GLU A 71 14.48 -7.40 0.44
N PHE A 72 13.35 -7.92 0.93
CA PHE A 72 12.97 -9.33 0.83
C PHE A 72 11.72 -9.49 -0.04
N PRO A 73 11.49 -10.67 -0.66
CA PRO A 73 10.25 -10.93 -1.38
C PRO A 73 9.00 -10.64 -0.53
N PHE A 74 8.00 -9.98 -1.11
CA PHE A 74 6.74 -9.73 -0.42
C PHE A 74 5.97 -11.03 -0.19
N THR A 75 5.32 -11.17 0.97
CA THR A 75 4.52 -12.36 1.31
C THR A 75 3.44 -12.67 0.27
N TYR A 76 2.89 -11.65 -0.38
CA TYR A 76 1.93 -11.80 -1.48
C TYR A 76 2.46 -11.21 -2.79
N ALA A 77 3.74 -11.43 -3.11
CA ALA A 77 4.36 -10.90 -4.34
C ALA A 77 3.62 -11.31 -5.63
N ASP A 78 2.98 -12.49 -5.64
CA ASP A 78 2.21 -12.97 -6.79
C ASP A 78 0.85 -12.26 -6.95
N SER A 79 0.32 -11.66 -5.89
CA SER A 79 -0.87 -10.82 -5.97
C SER A 79 -0.48 -9.44 -6.49
N ARG A 80 -0.24 -9.32 -7.79
CA ARG A 80 -0.01 -8.01 -8.41
C ARG A 80 -1.24 -7.11 -8.22
N PRO A 81 -1.07 -5.79 -8.08
CA PRO A 81 -2.20 -4.88 -8.16
C PRO A 81 -2.93 -5.11 -9.48
N PRO A 82 -4.28 -5.22 -9.48
CA PRO A 82 -5.03 -5.28 -10.72
C PRO A 82 -4.71 -4.05 -11.57
N ASP A 83 -4.53 -4.29 -12.87
CA ASP A 83 -4.33 -3.26 -13.91
C ASP A 83 -3.02 -2.48 -13.86
N VAL A 84 -2.02 -2.93 -13.08
CA VAL A 84 -0.67 -2.33 -13.06
C VAL A 84 0.34 -3.33 -13.67
N PRO A 85 0.70 -3.17 -14.97
CA PRO A 85 1.55 -4.13 -15.66
C PRO A 85 3.00 -4.15 -15.14
N GLU A 86 3.48 -3.01 -14.64
CA GLU A 86 4.85 -2.82 -14.16
C GLU A 86 4.82 -2.08 -12.81
N HIS A 87 5.55 -2.61 -11.83
CA HIS A 87 5.75 -1.97 -10.53
C HIS A 87 7.15 -2.29 -10.03
N SER A 88 7.70 -1.37 -9.24
CA SER A 88 8.97 -1.57 -8.54
C SER A 88 8.74 -1.46 -7.04
N SER A 89 9.55 -2.16 -6.27
CA SER A 89 9.53 -2.00 -4.83
C SER A 89 10.10 -0.64 -4.42
N LEU A 90 9.74 -0.18 -3.21
CA LEU A 90 10.32 1.06 -2.70
C LEU A 90 11.83 0.91 -2.46
N HIS A 91 12.30 -0.28 -2.09
CA HIS A 91 13.72 -0.58 -1.94
C HIS A 91 14.49 -0.37 -3.25
N GLU A 92 13.99 -0.91 -4.37
CA GLU A 92 14.59 -0.71 -5.70
C GLU A 92 14.61 0.77 -6.08
N TYR A 93 13.52 1.50 -5.85
CA TYR A 93 13.46 2.94 -6.08
C TYR A 93 14.52 3.71 -5.27
N LEU A 94 14.65 3.41 -3.98
CA LEU A 94 15.61 4.06 -3.10
C LEU A 94 17.06 3.79 -3.49
N LEU A 95 17.37 2.60 -4.02
CA LEU A 95 18.71 2.29 -4.53
C LEU A 95 19.04 3.10 -5.80
N LEU A 96 18.07 3.27 -6.70
CA LEU A 96 18.23 4.07 -7.92
C LEU A 96 18.46 5.55 -7.60
N GLU A 97 17.69 6.12 -6.68
CA GLU A 97 17.84 7.52 -6.24
C GLU A 97 19.21 7.78 -5.60
N GLN A 98 19.70 6.84 -4.76
CA GLN A 98 21.03 6.96 -4.14
C GLN A 98 22.18 6.88 -5.15
N SER A 99 22.00 6.14 -6.25
CA SER A 99 23.02 6.05 -7.31
C SER A 99 23.07 7.27 -8.24
N SER A 100 22.07 8.15 -8.16
CA SER A 100 21.92 9.34 -9.00
C SER A 100 22.39 10.63 -8.32
N ALA A 101 22.88 10.54 -7.08
CA ALA A 101 23.38 11.64 -6.24
C ALA A 101 24.90 11.61 -6.10
#